data_AF-A0A6A6EIJ2-F1
#
_entry.id   AF-A0A6A6EIJ2-F1
#
_cell.length_a   1.000
_cell.length_b   1.000
_cell.length_c   1.000
_cell.angle_alpha   90.00
_cell.angle_beta   90.00
_cell.angle_gamma   90.00
#
_symmetry.space_group_name_H-M   'P 1'
#
loop_
_entity.id
_entity.type
_entity.pdbx_description
1 polymer ?
#
loop_
_entity_poly.entity_id
_entity_poly.type
_entity_poly.pdbx_seq_one_letter_code
_entity_poly.pdbx_strand_id
1 'polypeptide(L)'
;MIQNGNKARIIRDIGLLIVPSAEHLAVTHAEHLKILTESVSEDWDSSMPITTSCPRPDYSVGFKRQAFTPDQLQRLEPFVGDLQDEYQSYFLATWYTFFPFLTCEAQPGGGAHDVANRKNAHSTALAVRAVVELFRLAKREEEIDREILAFSVSYDNSSVSLYGHYPVIENKDTK
;
A
#
# COMPACT_ATOMS: atom_id res chain seq x y z
N MET A 1 4.16 -18.20 24.12
CA MET A 1 5.54 -18.18 23.60
C MET A 1 5.81 -17.08 22.56
N ILE A 2 4.82 -16.28 22.12
CA ILE A 2 5.01 -15.16 21.17
C ILE A 2 5.38 -13.83 21.86
N GLN A 3 5.17 -13.73 23.18
CA GLN A 3 5.45 -12.50 23.96
C GLN A 3 6.92 -12.02 23.88
N ASN A 4 7.88 -12.93 23.65
CA ASN A 4 9.30 -12.60 23.45
C ASN A 4 9.77 -12.90 22.02
N GLY A 5 8.84 -13.00 21.06
CA GLY A 5 9.15 -13.26 19.67
C GLY A 5 9.78 -12.04 19.00
N ASN A 6 10.81 -12.26 18.17
CA ASN A 6 11.31 -11.21 17.30
C ASN A 6 10.27 -10.86 16.21
N LYS A 7 10.49 -9.76 15.50
CA LYS A 7 9.58 -9.26 14.44
C LYS A 7 9.16 -10.36 13.45
N ALA A 8 10.11 -11.18 13.00
CA ALA A 8 9.86 -12.27 12.06
C ALA A 8 8.86 -13.32 12.59
N ARG A 9 8.93 -13.66 13.89
CA ARG A 9 7.95 -14.57 14.52
C ARG A 9 6.57 -13.95 14.62
N ILE A 10 6.48 -12.65 14.90
CA ILE A 10 5.19 -11.94 14.95
C ILE A 10 4.55 -11.96 13.55
N ILE A 11 5.30 -11.62 12.50
CA ILE A 11 4.78 -11.64 11.12
C ILE A 11 4.30 -13.04 10.74
N ARG A 12 5.13 -14.07 10.96
CA ARG A 12 4.80 -15.44 10.57
C ARG A 12 3.62 -16.04 11.36
N ASP A 13 3.62 -15.87 12.68
CA ASP A 13 2.68 -16.56 13.57
C ASP A 13 1.37 -15.78 13.77
N ILE A 14 1.38 -14.46 13.57
CA ILE A 14 0.23 -13.57 13.83
C ILE A 14 -0.23 -12.81 12.59
N GLY A 15 0.70 -12.36 11.73
CA GLY A 15 0.38 -11.43 10.62
C GLY A 15 -0.78 -11.91 9.75
N LEU A 16 -0.72 -13.16 9.27
CA LEU A 16 -1.76 -13.75 8.42
C LEU A 16 -3.07 -14.09 9.15
N LEU A 17 -3.08 -14.08 10.49
CA LEU A 17 -4.32 -14.22 11.28
C LEU A 17 -5.07 -12.88 11.39
N ILE A 18 -4.35 -11.76 11.32
CA ILE A 18 -4.92 -10.41 11.35
C ILE A 18 -5.33 -9.98 9.94
N VAL A 19 -4.41 -10.09 8.98
CA VAL A 19 -4.61 -9.75 7.58
C VAL A 19 -4.33 -11.01 6.76
N PRO A 20 -5.38 -11.79 6.42
CA PRO A 20 -5.22 -12.99 5.61
C PRO A 20 -4.66 -12.66 4.23
N SER A 21 -3.94 -13.62 3.65
CA SER A 21 -3.43 -13.50 2.27
C SER A 21 -4.59 -13.43 1.27
N ALA A 22 -4.80 -12.26 0.67
CA ALA A 22 -5.63 -12.04 -0.51
C ALA A 22 -5.34 -13.05 -1.64
N GLU A 23 -4.08 -13.41 -1.91
CA GLU A 23 -3.75 -14.38 -2.97
C GLU A 23 -4.16 -15.81 -2.59
N HIS A 24 -3.97 -16.21 -1.33
CA HIS A 24 -4.45 -17.50 -0.85
C HIS A 24 -5.99 -17.57 -0.85
N LEU A 25 -6.65 -16.50 -0.42
CA LEU A 25 -8.11 -16.38 -0.44
C LEU A 25 -8.65 -16.43 -1.88
N ALA A 26 -7.95 -15.83 -2.84
CA ALA A 26 -8.32 -15.81 -4.26
C ALA A 26 -8.38 -17.20 -4.89
N VAL A 27 -7.51 -18.12 -4.44
CA VAL A 27 -7.45 -19.52 -4.92
C VAL A 27 -8.53 -20.38 -4.29
N THR A 28 -8.87 -20.13 -3.02
CA THR A 28 -9.69 -21.05 -2.22
C THR A 28 -11.18 -20.76 -2.31
N HIS A 29 -11.61 -19.51 -2.10
CA HIS A 29 -13.04 -19.19 -1.99
C HIS A 29 -13.42 -17.74 -2.32
N ALA A 30 -12.48 -16.87 -2.69
CA ALA A 30 -12.72 -15.45 -2.93
C ALA A 30 -12.23 -15.02 -4.32
N GLU A 31 -12.86 -15.52 -5.39
CA GLU A 31 -12.40 -15.28 -6.77
C GLU A 31 -12.27 -13.80 -7.16
N HIS A 32 -13.07 -12.93 -6.55
CA HIS A 32 -12.99 -11.48 -6.77
C HIS A 32 -11.65 -10.87 -6.34
N LEU A 33 -10.86 -11.55 -5.50
CA LEU A 33 -9.51 -11.13 -5.09
C LEU A 33 -8.42 -11.53 -6.10
N LYS A 34 -8.74 -12.26 -7.17
CA LYS A 34 -7.74 -12.66 -8.21
C LYS A 34 -7.07 -11.46 -8.89
N ILE A 35 -7.71 -10.29 -8.84
CA ILE A 35 -7.17 -9.03 -9.36
C ILE A 35 -6.11 -8.39 -8.44
N LEU A 36 -5.96 -8.89 -7.21
CA LEU A 36 -5.02 -8.36 -6.22
C LEU A 36 -3.71 -9.12 -6.21
N THR A 37 -2.66 -8.45 -5.77
CA THR A 37 -1.34 -9.04 -5.51
C THR A 37 -0.81 -8.57 -4.17
N GLU A 38 0.12 -9.34 -3.64
CA GLU A 38 0.76 -9.09 -2.36
C GLU A 38 2.23 -8.83 -2.57
N SER A 39 2.78 -7.94 -1.74
CA SER A 39 4.22 -7.79 -1.59
C SER A 39 4.58 -7.99 -0.13
N VAL A 40 5.64 -8.76 0.12
CA VAL A 40 6.04 -9.19 1.48
C VAL A 40 7.48 -8.75 1.74
N SER A 41 7.64 -7.71 2.54
CA SER A 41 8.97 -7.19 2.90
C SER A 41 9.85 -6.83 1.70
N GLU A 42 9.25 -6.32 0.62
CA GLU A 42 9.97 -5.79 -0.54
C GLU A 42 9.97 -4.27 -0.55
N ASP A 43 11.02 -3.71 -1.12
CA ASP A 43 11.16 -2.28 -1.29
C ASP A 43 10.21 -1.83 -2.42
N TRP A 44 9.50 -0.73 -2.21
CA TRP A 44 8.64 -0.10 -3.24
C TRP A 44 9.47 0.68 -4.27
N ASP A 45 10.45 0.01 -4.85
CA ASP A 45 11.49 0.55 -5.73
C ASP A 45 10.94 1.16 -7.03
N SER A 46 9.72 0.81 -7.40
CA SER A 46 9.02 1.30 -8.58
C SER A 46 8.21 2.57 -8.30
N SER A 47 8.11 2.97 -7.03
CA SER A 47 7.36 4.15 -6.60
C SER A 47 8.20 5.41 -6.70
N MET A 48 7.58 6.49 -7.15
CA MET A 48 8.22 7.79 -7.10
C MET A 48 8.39 8.21 -5.63
N PRO A 49 9.59 8.53 -5.13
CA PRO A 49 9.78 8.79 -3.70
C PRO A 49 9.05 10.04 -3.18
N ILE A 50 8.67 10.05 -1.90
CA ILE A 50 8.33 11.28 -1.13
C ILE A 50 9.56 11.75 -0.34
N THR A 51 10.35 10.79 0.17
CA THR A 51 11.57 11.04 0.94
C THR A 51 12.74 10.26 0.34
N THR A 52 13.95 10.43 0.88
CA THR A 52 15.15 9.74 0.37
C THR A 52 15.12 8.21 0.52
N SER A 53 14.32 7.68 1.46
CA SER A 53 14.19 6.25 1.68
C SER A 53 12.98 5.69 0.95
N CYS A 54 13.13 4.54 0.31
CA CYS A 54 12.01 3.79 -0.24
C CYS A 54 11.26 3.04 0.88
N PRO A 55 9.91 3.03 0.90
CA PRO A 55 9.16 2.19 1.82
C PRO A 55 9.39 0.70 1.61
N ARG A 56 9.26 -0.06 2.70
CA ARG A 56 9.37 -1.52 2.72
C ARG A 56 8.39 -2.11 3.74
N PRO A 57 7.09 -2.16 3.44
CA PRO A 57 6.09 -2.74 4.34
C PRO A 57 6.37 -4.21 4.59
N ASP A 58 6.05 -4.72 5.78
CA ASP A 58 6.18 -6.17 6.05
C ASP A 58 5.24 -7.00 5.19
N TYR A 59 4.05 -6.44 4.92
CA TYR A 59 3.05 -6.97 4.01
C TYR A 59 2.27 -5.80 3.40
N SER A 60 1.95 -5.88 2.11
CA SER A 60 1.12 -4.90 1.43
C SER A 60 0.28 -5.53 0.34
N VAL A 61 -0.84 -4.88 0.00
CA VAL A 61 -1.76 -5.33 -1.05
C VAL A 61 -2.03 -4.19 -2.02
N GLY A 62 -2.01 -4.53 -3.30
CA GLY A 62 -2.44 -3.67 -4.39
C GLY A 62 -3.05 -4.48 -5.51
N PHE A 63 -3.23 -3.84 -6.65
CA PHE A 63 -3.78 -4.45 -7.86
C PHE A 63 -2.70 -5.03 -8.75
N LYS A 64 -3.01 -6.17 -9.35
CA LYS A 64 -2.25 -6.73 -10.47
C LYS A 64 -2.44 -5.86 -11.70
N ARG A 65 -1.47 -5.90 -12.63
CA ARG A 65 -1.63 -5.29 -13.96
C ARG A 65 -2.90 -5.78 -14.66
N GLN A 66 -3.26 -7.05 -14.48
CA GLN A 66 -4.43 -7.71 -15.07
C GLN A 66 -5.76 -7.24 -14.46
N ALA A 67 -5.74 -6.43 -13.39
CA ALA A 67 -6.93 -5.77 -12.88
C ALA A 67 -7.45 -4.69 -13.84
N PHE A 68 -6.60 -4.23 -14.76
CA PHE A 68 -6.88 -3.14 -15.69
C PHE A 68 -7.03 -3.64 -17.12
N THR A 69 -7.95 -3.04 -17.86
CA THR A 69 -8.08 -3.30 -19.30
C THR A 69 -6.89 -2.73 -20.08
N PRO A 70 -6.61 -3.24 -21.30
CA PRO A 70 -5.58 -2.66 -22.16
C PRO A 70 -5.76 -1.15 -22.37
N ASP A 71 -7.00 -0.69 -22.57
CA ASP A 71 -7.32 0.74 -22.73
C ASP A 71 -7.05 1.56 -21.46
N GLN A 72 -7.34 1.00 -20.27
CA GLN A 72 -7.02 1.66 -19.00
C GLN A 72 -5.50 1.79 -18.82
N LEU A 73 -4.75 0.72 -19.11
CA LEU A 73 -3.29 0.74 -19.04
C LEU A 73 -2.68 1.73 -20.04
N GLN A 74 -3.20 1.80 -21.26
CA GLN A 74 -2.77 2.77 -22.27
C GLN A 74 -3.02 4.21 -21.81
N ARG A 75 -4.11 4.48 -21.08
CA ARG A 75 -4.39 5.81 -20.52
C ARG A 75 -3.50 6.15 -19.34
N LEU A 76 -3.04 5.16 -18.58
CA LEU A 76 -2.10 5.35 -17.47
C LEU A 76 -0.67 5.53 -17.98
N GLU A 77 -0.30 4.89 -19.09
CA GLU A 77 1.06 4.87 -19.64
C GLU A 77 1.75 6.25 -19.70
N PRO A 78 1.11 7.34 -20.20
CA PRO A 78 1.75 8.66 -20.23
C PRO A 78 2.11 9.23 -18.85
N PHE A 79 1.49 8.71 -17.80
CA PHE A 79 1.64 9.15 -16.40
C PHE A 79 2.44 8.15 -15.55
N VAL A 80 2.62 6.92 -16.04
CA VAL A 80 3.44 5.88 -15.41
C VAL A 80 4.94 6.13 -15.65
N GLY A 81 5.28 7.06 -16.54
CA GLY A 81 6.65 7.36 -16.97
C GLY A 81 7.04 6.53 -18.20
N ASP A 82 8.07 6.96 -18.93
CA ASP A 82 8.64 6.17 -20.01
C ASP A 82 9.39 4.99 -19.36
N LEU A 83 9.02 3.74 -19.67
CA LEU A 83 9.63 2.53 -19.10
C LEU A 83 11.14 2.39 -19.39
N GLN A 84 11.73 3.37 -20.09
CA GLN A 84 13.13 3.42 -20.48
C GLN A 84 14.01 4.26 -19.54
N ASP A 85 13.44 5.16 -18.73
CA ASP A 85 14.20 5.91 -17.71
C ASP A 85 13.68 5.58 -16.31
N GLU A 86 14.40 4.67 -15.65
CA GLU A 86 14.44 4.48 -14.19
C GLU A 86 13.07 4.35 -13.49
N TYR A 87 12.41 3.19 -13.57
CA TYR A 87 11.42 2.61 -12.64
C TYR A 87 10.80 3.53 -11.56
N GLN A 88 10.23 4.69 -11.88
CA GLN A 88 9.64 5.60 -10.89
C GLN A 88 8.27 6.05 -11.37
N SER A 89 7.24 5.52 -10.73
CA SER A 89 5.85 5.76 -11.08
C SER A 89 5.06 6.27 -9.89
N TYR A 90 4.08 7.14 -10.15
CA TYR A 90 3.10 7.51 -9.14
C TYR A 90 2.15 6.37 -8.77
N PHE A 91 1.98 5.37 -9.66
CA PHE A 91 0.94 4.36 -9.54
C PHE A 91 1.45 2.97 -9.16
N LEU A 92 2.76 2.78 -9.08
CA LEU A 92 3.39 1.51 -8.73
C LEU A 92 4.05 1.58 -7.36
N ALA A 93 3.89 0.52 -6.58
CA ALA A 93 4.72 0.24 -5.41
C ALA A 93 5.96 -0.56 -5.84
N THR A 94 5.73 -1.78 -6.31
CA THR A 94 6.71 -2.64 -6.98
C THR A 94 6.37 -2.75 -8.46
N TRP A 95 7.23 -3.37 -9.26
CA TRP A 95 7.02 -3.54 -10.72
C TRP A 95 5.71 -4.27 -11.09
N TYR A 96 5.10 -4.95 -10.12
CA TYR A 96 3.87 -5.73 -10.29
C TYR A 96 2.69 -5.25 -9.42
N THR A 97 2.88 -4.27 -8.54
CA THR A 97 1.85 -3.79 -7.60
C THR A 97 1.37 -2.40 -7.98
N PHE A 98 0.21 -2.33 -8.65
CA PHE A 98 -0.46 -1.08 -9.02
C PHE A 98 -1.38 -0.61 -7.89
N PHE A 99 -1.44 0.70 -7.66
CA PHE A 99 -2.35 1.34 -6.69
C PHE A 99 -2.41 0.56 -5.37
N PRO A 100 -1.29 0.46 -4.62
CA PRO A 100 -1.32 -0.15 -3.30
C PRO A 100 -2.38 0.55 -2.44
N PHE A 101 -3.09 -0.20 -1.61
CA PHE A 101 -4.14 0.38 -0.74
C PHE A 101 -4.12 -0.20 0.68
N LEU A 102 -3.28 -1.20 0.95
CA LEU A 102 -3.11 -1.78 2.29
C LEU A 102 -1.63 -1.97 2.60
N THR A 103 -1.20 -1.53 3.78
CA THR A 103 0.15 -1.79 4.31
C THR A 103 0.10 -2.29 5.73
N CYS A 104 1.02 -3.18 6.09
CA CYS A 104 1.08 -3.77 7.42
C CYS A 104 2.50 -3.71 7.97
N GLU A 105 2.62 -3.36 9.25
CA GLU A 105 3.89 -3.29 9.96
C GLU A 105 3.76 -3.97 11.33
N ALA A 106 4.57 -4.99 11.55
CA ALA A 106 4.76 -5.61 12.83
C ALA A 106 5.78 -4.82 13.67
N GLN A 107 5.48 -4.58 14.94
CA GLN A 107 6.40 -3.97 15.89
C GLN A 107 6.65 -4.92 17.07
N PRO A 108 7.88 -5.41 17.28
CA PRO A 108 8.19 -6.15 18.50
C PRO A 108 8.29 -5.19 19.70
N GLY A 109 7.98 -5.71 20.90
CA GLY A 109 8.35 -5.03 22.15
C GLY A 109 7.19 -4.48 22.99
N GLY A 110 5.93 -4.76 22.66
CA GLY A 110 4.77 -4.48 23.52
C GLY A 110 4.66 -3.00 23.93
N GLY A 111 4.12 -2.16 23.06
CA GLY A 111 4.04 -0.71 23.31
C GLY A 111 3.32 0.03 22.19
N ALA A 112 3.31 1.36 22.24
CA ALA A 112 2.72 2.18 21.18
C ALA A 112 3.40 1.87 19.83
N HIS A 113 2.60 1.64 18.79
CA HIS A 113 3.05 1.27 17.45
C HIS A 113 3.77 2.41 16.70
N ASP A 114 4.48 3.32 17.37
CA ASP A 114 4.97 4.59 16.79
C ASP A 114 5.95 4.42 15.62
N VAL A 115 6.78 3.36 15.63
CA VAL A 115 7.68 3.08 14.51
C VAL A 115 6.89 2.49 13.35
N ALA A 116 6.03 1.50 13.62
CA ALA A 116 5.16 0.88 12.62
C ALA A 116 4.21 1.91 11.99
N ASN A 117 3.60 2.79 12.80
CA ASN A 117 2.70 3.86 12.37
C ASN A 117 3.41 4.86 11.45
N ARG A 118 4.66 5.26 11.75
CA ARG A 118 5.43 6.15 10.87
C ARG A 118 5.78 5.50 9.54
N LYS A 119 6.16 4.22 9.54
CA LYS A 119 6.42 3.47 8.30
C LYS A 119 5.16 3.29 7.46
N ASN A 120 4.05 2.95 8.11
CA ASN A 120 2.74 2.86 7.48
C ASN A 120 2.32 4.20 6.90
N ALA A 121 2.40 5.30 7.66
CA ALA A 121 2.06 6.63 7.18
C ALA A 121 2.87 7.05 5.94
N HIS A 122 4.17 6.73 5.90
CA HIS A 122 5.00 6.98 4.72
C HIS A 122 4.54 6.16 3.51
N SER A 123 4.22 4.88 3.72
CA SER A 123 3.78 3.98 2.65
C SER A 123 2.37 4.36 2.15
N THR A 124 1.44 4.64 3.05
CA THR A 124 0.07 5.03 2.69
C THR A 124 -0.01 6.44 2.11
N ALA A 125 0.92 7.35 2.42
CA ALA A 125 1.02 8.63 1.72
C ALA A 125 1.30 8.43 0.21
N LEU A 126 2.17 7.48 -0.16
CA LEU A 126 2.38 7.12 -1.56
C LEU A 126 1.13 6.51 -2.20
N ALA A 127 0.47 5.60 -1.48
CA ALA A 127 -0.77 4.95 -1.91
C ALA A 127 -1.88 5.97 -2.20
N VAL A 128 -2.13 6.88 -1.25
CA VAL A 128 -3.12 7.97 -1.37
C VAL A 128 -2.75 8.89 -2.53
N ARG A 129 -1.47 9.28 -2.66
CA ARG A 129 -0.99 10.14 -3.75
C ARG A 129 -1.26 9.52 -5.12
N ALA A 130 -1.11 8.21 -5.29
CA ALA A 130 -1.39 7.53 -6.55
C ALA A 130 -2.83 7.81 -7.04
N VAL A 131 -3.80 7.71 -6.14
CA VAL A 131 -5.21 7.96 -6.45
C VAL A 131 -5.48 9.45 -6.66
N VAL A 132 -4.87 10.32 -5.85
CA VAL A 132 -4.99 11.78 -6.01
C VAL A 132 -4.49 12.25 -7.37
N GLU A 133 -3.33 11.78 -7.80
CA GLU A 133 -2.78 12.14 -9.11
C GLU A 133 -3.69 11.65 -10.24
N LEU A 134 -4.26 10.44 -10.13
CA LEU A 134 -5.24 9.96 -11.11
C LEU A 134 -6.48 10.86 -11.19
N PHE A 135 -7.03 11.29 -10.05
CA PHE A 135 -8.23 12.13 -10.02
C PHE A 135 -7.95 13.57 -10.49
N ARG A 136 -6.76 14.11 -10.23
CA ARG A 136 -6.31 15.39 -10.78
C ARG A 136 -6.21 15.38 -12.30
N LEU A 137 -5.71 14.28 -12.88
CA LEU A 137 -5.68 14.11 -14.33
C LEU A 137 -7.08 14.14 -14.95
N ALA A 138 -8.07 13.62 -14.22
CA ALA A 138 -9.47 13.68 -14.60
C ALA A 138 -10.16 15.03 -14.25
N LYS A 139 -9.48 15.94 -13.52
CA LYS A 139 -10.05 17.18 -12.94
C LYS A 139 -11.25 16.91 -12.03
N ARG A 140 -11.14 15.87 -11.21
CA ARG A 140 -12.19 15.35 -10.31
C ARG A 140 -11.69 15.21 -8.88
N GLU A 141 -10.59 15.86 -8.53
CA GLU A 141 -9.93 15.75 -7.22
C GLU A 141 -10.86 16.11 -6.05
N GLU A 142 -11.87 16.96 -6.25
CA GLU A 142 -12.87 17.28 -5.22
C GLU A 142 -13.71 16.07 -4.78
N GLU A 143 -13.83 15.02 -5.60
CA GLU A 143 -14.62 13.83 -5.29
C GLU A 143 -13.96 12.91 -4.26
N ILE A 144 -12.66 13.09 -4.01
CA ILE A 144 -11.87 12.25 -3.11
C ILE A 144 -11.31 13.04 -1.93
N ASP A 145 -11.65 14.33 -1.80
CA ASP A 145 -11.25 15.11 -0.63
C ASP A 145 -11.84 14.47 0.63
N ARG A 146 -10.97 14.10 1.57
CA ARG A 146 -11.30 13.44 2.84
C ARG A 146 -11.96 12.07 2.73
N GLU A 147 -11.92 11.44 1.55
CA GLU A 147 -12.33 10.05 1.37
C GLU A 147 -11.20 9.09 1.76
N ILE A 148 -11.54 7.96 2.39
CA ILE A 148 -10.53 6.96 2.77
C ILE A 148 -10.09 6.19 1.53
N LEU A 149 -8.81 6.29 1.18
CA LEU A 149 -8.25 5.68 -0.03
C LEU A 149 -7.26 4.55 0.25
N ALA A 150 -6.69 4.51 1.46
CA ALA A 150 -5.77 3.46 1.87
C ALA A 150 -5.97 3.09 3.34
N PHE A 151 -5.60 1.87 3.69
CA PHE A 151 -5.62 1.34 5.05
C PHE A 151 -4.22 0.97 5.49
N SER A 152 -3.96 1.06 6.79
CA SER A 152 -2.76 0.46 7.37
C SER A 152 -3.05 -0.28 8.66
N VAL A 153 -2.35 -1.40 8.85
CA VAL A 153 -2.41 -2.19 10.07
C VAL A 153 -1.06 -2.16 10.77
N SER A 154 -1.06 -1.83 12.05
CA SER A 154 0.10 -1.97 12.92
C SER A 154 -0.21 -2.94 14.03
N TYR A 155 0.69 -3.87 14.29
CA TYR A 155 0.40 -4.96 15.23
C TYR A 155 1.64 -5.46 15.95
N ASP A 156 1.40 -6.02 17.13
CA ASP A 156 2.38 -6.74 17.92
C ASP A 156 1.79 -8.08 18.42
N ASN A 157 2.40 -8.66 19.45
CA ASN A 157 1.96 -9.92 20.03
C ASN A 157 0.71 -9.81 20.94
N SER A 158 0.14 -8.62 21.10
CA SER A 158 -0.90 -8.31 22.09
C SER A 158 -1.96 -7.31 21.61
N SER A 159 -1.65 -6.50 20.60
CA SER A 159 -2.52 -5.43 20.13
C SER A 159 -2.44 -5.26 18.61
N VAL A 160 -3.52 -4.72 18.05
CA VAL A 160 -3.68 -4.42 16.62
C VAL A 160 -4.32 -3.04 16.50
N SER A 161 -3.83 -2.24 15.58
CA SER A 161 -4.36 -0.92 15.23
C SER A 161 -4.63 -0.86 13.73
N LEU A 162 -5.84 -0.46 13.36
CA LEU A 162 -6.26 -0.25 11.97
C LEU A 162 -6.51 1.24 11.76
N TYR A 163 -5.94 1.78 10.68
CA TYR A 163 -6.08 3.18 10.30
C TYR A 163 -6.62 3.29 8.87
N GLY A 164 -7.48 4.28 8.64
CA GLY A 164 -7.83 4.75 7.31
C GLY A 164 -7.08 6.04 7.00
N HIS A 165 -6.58 6.17 5.77
CA HIS A 165 -5.82 7.33 5.30
C HIS A 165 -6.60 8.02 4.18
N TYR A 166 -6.71 9.34 4.29
CA TYR A 166 -7.44 10.18 3.35
C TYR A 166 -6.60 11.42 3.00
N PRO A 167 -6.72 11.96 1.78
CA PRO A 167 -6.08 13.21 1.41
C PRO A 167 -6.91 14.40 1.92
N VAL A 168 -6.24 15.52 2.22
CA VAL A 168 -6.88 16.84 2.31
C VAL A 168 -6.41 17.68 1.14
N ILE A 169 -7.34 18.11 0.29
CA ILE A 169 -7.03 18.77 -0.98
C ILE A 169 -7.33 20.26 -0.88
N GLU A 170 -6.29 21.08 -1.04
CA GLU A 170 -6.36 22.54 -1.00
C GLU A 170 -5.77 23.12 -2.30
N ASN A 171 -6.62 23.32 -3.31
CA ASN A 171 -6.20 23.71 -4.66
C ASN A 171 -5.18 22.72 -5.26
N LYS A 172 -3.92 23.14 -5.41
CA LYS A 172 -2.81 22.33 -5.93
C LYS A 172 -2.08 21.54 -4.83
N ASP A 173 -2.35 21.84 -3.57
CA ASP A 173 -1.70 21.17 -2.45
C ASP A 173 -2.52 19.97 -1.99
N THR A 174 -1.82 18.91 -1.57
CA THR A 174 -2.41 17.74 -0.90
C THR A 174 -1.67 17.53 0.41
N LYS A 175 -2.41 17.33 1.49
CA LYS A 175 -1.89 16.94 2.80
C LYS A 175 -2.38 15.54 3.18
#